data_AF-A0A849RVB8-F1
#
_entry.id   AF-A0A849RVB8-F1
#
_cell.length_a   1.000
_cell.length_b   1.000
_cell.length_c   1.000
_cell.angle_alpha   90.00
_cell.angle_beta   90.00
_cell.angle_gamma   90.00
#
_symmetry.space_group_name_H-M   'P 1'
#
loop_
_entity.id
_entity.type
_entity.pdbx_description
1 polymer ?
#
loop_
_entity_poly.entity_id
_entity_poly.type
_entity_poly.pdbx_seq_one_letter_code
_entity_poly.pdbx_strand_id
1 'polypeptide(L)'
;DEFVGCYRTLARTLSEMLRTWEVQPGELVVDVTGATPAMAGALTLATLSLSSRIVSLVPAREGQEEDRIDLAGQPFIWTQGNPWDEAASISRREGCELFNRRLFAAAAKLFREVEARVSGGQKPLYRAFADLADGYDLWERFHYRQAWEKLKTAVKAFEMASLWGGPPGLTSLLPAIKTNAGFLEKLVLDPAPVKDMQAHDLLAHAGRRLHGLHDSESAMVALLRSLEAFAQRQLFKQYQIKTWDLQPEQLPQALQEVCRSCWLEDLDGKYKLPLQAQFRTLAGLGDQMGQAFLREWPTMKPLLDAANHAVLGHGFEPVKAERVQQLYDVVIKLAGVSEASLPKFPILHL
;
A
#
# COMPACT_ATOMS: atom_id res chain seq x y z
N ASP A 1 17.36 45.33 0.45
CA ASP A 1 17.21 45.01 -0.99
C ASP A 1 17.87 43.71 -1.47
N GLU A 2 18.81 43.09 -0.73
CA GLU A 2 19.46 41.85 -1.19
C GLU A 2 18.79 40.56 -0.71
N PHE A 3 17.62 40.23 -1.26
CA PHE A 3 16.94 38.94 -1.01
C PHE A 3 17.90 37.74 -1.21
N VAL A 4 18.64 37.74 -2.32
CA VAL A 4 19.55 36.65 -2.70
C VAL A 4 20.71 36.50 -1.70
N GLY A 5 21.22 37.62 -1.18
CA GLY A 5 22.27 37.61 -0.16
C GLY A 5 21.79 36.95 1.14
N CYS A 6 20.64 37.41 1.65
CA CYS A 6 20.00 36.82 2.83
C CYS A 6 19.70 35.33 2.65
N TYR A 7 19.10 34.95 1.51
CA TYR A 7 18.76 33.56 1.24
C TYR A 7 20.00 32.66 1.17
N ARG A 8 21.06 33.08 0.48
CA ARG A 8 22.30 32.28 0.37
C ARG A 8 22.97 32.08 1.72
N THR A 9 22.98 33.09 2.58
CA THR A 9 23.53 32.98 3.93
C THR A 9 22.74 31.94 4.73
N LEU A 10 21.42 32.07 4.78
CA LEU A 10 20.54 31.15 5.50
C LEU A 10 20.61 29.73 4.96
N ALA A 11 20.52 29.54 3.63
CA ALA A 11 20.55 28.23 3.01
C ALA A 11 21.86 27.46 3.26
N ARG A 12 22.97 28.16 3.54
CA ARG A 12 24.26 27.54 3.84
C ARG A 12 24.43 27.15 5.30
N THR A 13 23.88 27.94 6.23
CA THR A 13 24.16 27.77 7.67
C THR A 13 23.01 27.14 8.45
N LEU A 14 21.77 27.38 8.03
CA LEU A 14 20.57 27.04 8.81
C LEU A 14 20.45 25.53 9.06
N SER A 15 20.72 24.70 8.06
CA SER A 15 20.61 23.24 8.20
C SER A 15 21.59 22.66 9.22
N GLU A 16 22.80 23.22 9.32
CA GLU A 16 23.79 22.79 10.31
C GLU A 16 23.37 23.24 11.72
N MET A 17 22.96 24.50 11.87
CA MET A 17 22.49 25.05 13.15
C MET A 17 21.31 24.26 13.72
N LEU A 18 20.30 23.95 12.89
CA LEU A 18 19.13 23.19 13.32
C LEU A 18 19.48 21.75 13.72
N ARG A 19 20.49 21.14 13.08
CA ARG A 19 21.01 19.83 13.49
C ARG A 19 21.73 19.89 14.82
N THR A 20 22.59 20.90 15.04
CA THR A 20 23.29 21.10 16.31
C THR A 20 22.32 21.32 17.48
N TRP A 21 21.19 21.98 17.22
CA TRP A 21 20.13 22.20 18.20
C TRP A 21 19.07 21.10 18.26
N GLU A 22 19.25 20.02 17.49
CA GLU A 22 18.33 18.87 17.43
C GLU A 22 16.87 19.25 17.11
N VAL A 23 16.66 20.34 16.37
CA VAL A 23 15.31 20.83 16.02
C VAL A 23 14.64 19.86 15.06
N GLN A 24 13.49 19.34 15.47
CA GLN A 24 12.71 18.40 14.65
C GLN A 24 11.85 19.14 13.61
N PRO A 25 11.45 18.47 12.51
CA PRO A 25 10.51 19.03 11.56
C PRO A 25 9.21 19.49 12.24
N GLY A 26 8.81 20.74 12.00
CA GLY A 26 7.61 21.32 12.58
C GLY A 26 7.78 21.86 14.00
N GLU A 27 8.98 21.87 14.58
CA GLU A 27 9.26 22.58 15.83
C GLU A 27 9.73 24.02 15.61
N LEU A 28 10.27 24.32 14.43
CA LEU A 28 10.79 25.64 14.11
C LEU A 28 9.66 26.68 13.97
N VAL A 29 9.72 27.72 14.79
CA VAL A 29 8.92 28.93 14.68
C VAL A 29 9.81 30.06 14.16
N VAL A 30 9.35 30.75 13.12
CA VAL A 30 10.12 31.77 12.42
C VAL A 30 9.56 33.14 12.74
N ASP A 31 10.31 33.95 13.49
CA ASP A 31 9.95 35.34 13.78
C ASP A 31 10.47 36.28 12.69
N VAL A 32 9.56 37.00 12.04
CA VAL A 32 9.88 38.00 11.01
C VAL A 32 9.71 39.45 11.50
N THR A 33 9.54 39.65 12.81
CA THR A 33 9.40 40.98 13.43
C THR A 33 10.59 41.88 13.07
N GLY A 34 10.31 43.06 12.53
CA GLY A 34 11.33 44.04 12.15
C GLY A 34 12.15 43.67 10.91
N ALA A 35 11.89 42.53 10.26
CA ALA A 35 12.56 42.16 9.03
C ALA A 35 12.08 43.02 7.85
N THR A 36 13.01 43.50 7.02
CA THR A 36 12.66 44.07 5.71
C THR A 36 11.95 43.01 4.84
N PRO A 37 11.15 43.40 3.82
CA PRO A 37 10.49 42.44 2.93
C PRO A 37 11.45 41.43 2.28
N ALA A 38 12.64 41.86 1.88
CA ALA A 38 13.66 40.99 1.30
C ALA A 38 14.18 39.95 2.31
N MET A 39 14.37 40.34 3.57
CA MET A 39 14.80 39.43 4.64
C MET A 39 13.69 38.45 5.02
N ALA A 40 12.47 38.94 5.21
CA ALA A 40 11.31 38.11 5.56
C ALA A 40 11.04 37.06 4.48
N GLY A 41 11.11 37.45 3.20
CA GLY A 41 10.98 36.53 2.07
C GLY A 41 12.08 35.48 2.02
N ALA A 42 13.35 35.89 2.21
CA ALA A 42 14.48 34.97 2.20
C ALA A 42 14.42 33.98 3.37
N LEU A 43 14.07 34.46 4.56
CA LEU A 43 13.91 33.64 5.76
C LEU A 43 12.79 32.63 5.57
N THR A 44 11.60 33.08 5.17
CA THR A 44 10.45 32.22 4.87
C THR A 44 10.81 31.11 3.89
N LEU A 45 11.46 31.45 2.77
CA LEU A 45 11.81 30.46 1.75
C LEU A 45 12.86 29.45 2.24
N ALA A 46 13.87 29.91 2.99
CA ALA A 46 14.91 29.05 3.52
C ALA A 46 14.40 28.11 4.63
N THR A 47 13.38 28.52 5.38
CA THR A 47 12.85 27.77 6.53
C THR A 47 11.59 26.98 6.21
N LEU A 48 10.92 27.21 5.07
CA LEU A 48 9.59 26.67 4.78
C LEU A 48 9.50 25.15 4.99
N SER A 49 10.50 24.39 4.56
CA SER A 49 10.52 22.92 4.70
C SER A 49 10.72 22.41 6.13
N LEU A 50 10.95 23.30 7.09
CA LEU A 50 11.33 22.98 8.47
C LEU A 50 10.39 23.63 9.49
N SER A 51 9.82 24.80 9.16
CA SER A 51 8.96 25.57 10.05
C SER A 51 7.51 25.08 10.08
N SER A 52 6.89 25.13 11.26
CA SER A 52 5.44 24.97 11.43
C SER A 52 4.69 26.28 11.63
N ARG A 53 5.40 27.38 11.92
CA ARG A 53 4.77 28.69 12.16
C ARG A 53 5.69 29.82 11.72
N ILE A 54 5.09 30.85 11.15
CA ILE A 54 5.70 32.17 10.96
C ILE A 54 4.95 33.13 11.86
N VAL A 55 5.68 33.91 12.65
CA VAL A 55 5.15 34.88 13.60
C VAL A 55 5.69 36.27 13.32
N SER A 56 4.90 37.29 13.60
CA SER A 56 5.31 38.68 13.55
C SER A 56 4.58 39.47 14.62
N LEU A 57 5.33 40.26 15.38
CA LEU A 57 4.78 41.22 16.31
C LEU A 57 4.40 42.49 15.53
N VAL A 58 3.14 42.91 15.65
CA VAL A 58 2.60 44.07 14.93
C VAL A 58 1.86 45.01 15.88
N PRO A 59 1.79 46.32 15.60
CA PRO A 59 1.02 47.25 16.42
C PRO A 59 -0.44 46.81 16.55
N ALA A 60 -0.97 46.85 17.77
CA ALA A 60 -2.36 46.49 18.04
C ALA A 60 -3.32 47.51 17.40
N ARG A 61 -4.41 47.03 16.80
CA ARG A 61 -5.49 47.89 16.29
C ARG A 61 -6.57 48.09 17.35
N GLU A 62 -7.38 49.15 17.20
CA GLU A 62 -8.55 49.37 18.04
C GLU A 62 -9.47 48.13 18.03
N GLY A 63 -9.94 47.73 19.21
CA GLY A 63 -10.79 46.54 19.40
C GLY A 63 -10.03 45.21 19.60
N GLN A 64 -8.70 45.18 19.49
CA GLN A 64 -7.90 43.97 19.76
C GLN A 64 -7.36 43.99 21.21
N GLU A 65 -8.20 43.71 22.21
CA GLU A 65 -7.82 43.78 23.63
C GLU A 65 -7.21 42.49 24.19
N GLU A 66 -7.54 41.33 23.61
CA GLU A 66 -6.96 40.03 24.00
C GLU A 66 -5.51 39.89 23.50
N ASP A 67 -4.66 39.22 24.29
CA ASP A 67 -3.25 38.92 23.98
C ASP A 67 -2.34 40.12 23.68
N ARG A 68 -2.67 41.31 24.19
CA ARG A 68 -1.84 42.51 24.07
C ARG A 68 -0.51 42.38 24.82
N ILE A 69 0.54 42.88 24.17
CA ILE A 69 1.89 43.00 24.72
C ILE A 69 2.28 44.47 24.67
N ASP A 70 2.48 45.08 25.84
CA ASP A 70 3.00 46.45 25.92
C ASP A 70 4.52 46.45 25.81
N LEU A 71 5.03 47.09 24.76
CA LEU A 71 6.46 47.35 24.60
C LEU A 71 6.70 48.86 24.56
N ALA A 72 7.42 49.37 25.56
CA ALA A 72 7.75 50.78 25.69
C ALA A 72 6.53 51.73 25.58
N GLY A 73 5.38 51.32 26.14
CA GLY A 73 4.15 52.11 26.14
C GLY A 73 3.35 52.08 24.83
N GLN A 74 3.75 51.23 23.87
CA GLN A 74 2.99 50.95 22.66
C GLN A 74 2.42 49.53 22.72
N PRO A 75 1.12 49.34 22.42
CA PRO A 75 0.50 48.02 22.44
C PRO A 75 0.79 47.27 21.12
N PHE A 76 1.21 46.02 21.25
CA PHE A 76 1.45 45.08 20.16
C PHE A 76 0.62 43.82 20.32
N ILE A 77 0.45 43.08 19.23
CA ILE A 77 -0.11 41.73 19.22
C ILE A 77 0.76 40.80 18.36
N TRP A 78 0.77 39.52 18.71
CA TRP A 78 1.33 38.50 17.82
C TRP A 78 0.36 38.21 16.67
N THR A 79 0.88 38.26 15.46
CA THR A 79 0.26 37.63 14.29
C THR A 79 1.02 36.38 13.95
N GLN A 80 0.31 35.31 13.61
CA GLN A 80 0.91 34.03 13.28
C GLN A 80 0.14 33.32 12.17
N GLY A 81 0.85 32.52 11.39
CA GLY A 81 0.27 31.64 10.39
C GLY A 81 1.17 30.43 10.14
N ASN A 82 0.56 29.32 9.70
CA ASN A 82 1.31 28.16 9.24
C ASN A 82 1.19 28.04 7.71
N PRO A 83 2.27 28.32 6.95
CA PRO A 83 2.24 28.18 5.49
C PRO A 83 1.89 26.77 5.00
N TRP A 84 2.16 25.74 5.81
CA TRP A 84 1.82 24.36 5.46
C TRP A 84 0.33 24.10 5.43
N ASP A 85 -0.50 24.91 6.07
CA ASP A 85 -1.95 24.69 6.03
C ASP A 85 -2.50 24.81 4.60
N GLU A 86 -1.85 25.61 3.75
CA GLU A 86 -2.15 25.72 2.30
C GLU A 86 -1.17 24.90 1.45
N ALA A 87 0.13 24.99 1.73
CA ALA A 87 1.18 24.35 0.92
C ALA A 87 1.10 22.81 0.95
N ALA A 88 0.54 22.23 2.01
CA ALA A 88 0.36 20.79 2.13
C ALA A 88 -0.52 20.19 1.03
N SER A 89 -1.39 20.98 0.39
CA SER A 89 -2.18 20.53 -0.78
C SER A 89 -1.31 20.09 -1.97
N ILE A 90 -0.14 20.73 -2.17
CA ILE A 90 0.82 20.35 -3.23
C ILE A 90 1.48 19.02 -2.86
N SER A 91 2.02 18.91 -1.64
CA SER A 91 2.63 17.67 -1.16
C SER A 91 1.65 16.52 -1.04
N ARG A 92 0.36 16.80 -0.76
CA ARG A 92 -0.70 15.79 -0.77
C ARG A 92 -0.87 15.18 -2.16
N ARG A 93 -0.94 16.03 -3.20
CA ARG A 93 -1.03 15.58 -4.60
C ARG A 93 0.17 14.71 -4.96
N GLU A 94 1.38 15.15 -4.62
CA GLU A 94 2.60 14.36 -4.84
C GLU A 94 2.56 13.01 -4.09
N GLY A 95 2.09 12.99 -2.84
CA GLY A 95 1.89 11.76 -2.09
C GLY A 95 0.86 10.83 -2.72
N CYS A 96 -0.22 11.39 -3.28
CA CYS A 96 -1.22 10.64 -4.04
C CYS A 96 -0.61 10.04 -5.32
N GLU A 97 0.21 10.78 -6.05
CA GLU A 97 0.91 10.26 -7.23
C GLU A 97 1.89 9.14 -6.89
N LEU A 98 2.67 9.28 -5.81
CA LEU A 98 3.55 8.21 -5.31
C LEU A 98 2.74 6.97 -4.95
N PHE A 99 1.60 7.14 -4.26
CA PHE A 99 0.70 6.05 -3.92
C PHE A 99 0.13 5.36 -5.17
N ASN A 100 -0.34 6.13 -6.15
CA ASN A 100 -0.92 5.62 -7.40
C ASN A 100 0.11 4.82 -8.22
N ARG A 101 1.38 5.22 -8.13
CA ARG A 101 2.53 4.50 -8.71
C ARG A 101 3.00 3.31 -7.87
N ARG A 102 2.28 2.95 -6.80
CA ARG A 102 2.59 1.88 -5.83
C ARG A 102 3.91 2.07 -5.08
N LEU A 103 4.41 3.30 -5.00
CA LEU A 103 5.56 3.67 -4.18
C LEU A 103 5.07 3.98 -2.75
N PHE A 104 4.42 3.00 -2.13
CA PHE A 104 3.70 3.18 -0.88
C PHE A 104 4.58 3.67 0.27
N ALA A 105 5.77 3.11 0.44
CA ALA A 105 6.73 3.56 1.45
C ALA A 105 7.13 5.05 1.26
N ALA A 106 7.31 5.49 0.00
CA ALA A 106 7.63 6.88 -0.29
C ALA A 106 6.45 7.81 -0.03
N ALA A 107 5.24 7.40 -0.42
CA ALA A 107 4.00 8.14 -0.12
C ALA A 107 3.81 8.28 1.40
N ALA A 108 3.94 7.18 2.16
CA ALA A 108 3.82 7.18 3.61
C ALA A 108 4.83 8.14 4.26
N LYS A 109 6.09 8.10 3.82
CA LYS A 109 7.13 9.02 4.29
C LYS A 109 6.75 10.48 4.05
N LEU A 110 6.33 10.82 2.83
CA LEU A 110 5.93 12.19 2.48
C LEU A 110 4.74 12.66 3.33
N PHE A 111 3.73 11.82 3.51
CA PHE A 111 2.57 12.18 4.36
C PHE A 111 2.95 12.42 5.82
N ARG A 112 3.90 11.64 6.39
CA ARG A 112 4.42 11.89 7.75
C ARG A 112 5.23 13.19 7.84
N GLU A 113 6.00 13.52 6.81
CA GLU A 113 6.71 14.80 6.75
C GLU A 113 5.74 15.99 6.72
N VAL A 114 4.61 15.85 6.01
CA VAL A 114 3.55 16.86 6.01
C VAL A 114 2.85 16.90 7.38
N GLU A 115 2.50 15.75 7.96
CA GLU A 115 1.91 15.65 9.31
C GLU A 115 2.72 16.41 10.36
N ALA A 116 4.05 16.32 10.30
CA ALA A 116 4.93 17.00 11.25
C ALA A 116 4.78 18.54 11.19
N ARG A 117 4.51 19.09 10.01
CA ARG A 117 4.60 20.54 9.72
C ARG A 117 3.25 21.26 9.72
N VAL A 118 2.16 20.58 9.36
CA VAL A 118 0.82 21.19 9.34
C VAL A 118 0.28 21.51 10.75
N SER A 119 -0.70 22.41 10.82
CA SER A 119 -1.36 22.76 12.07
C SER A 119 -2.12 21.56 12.67
N GLY A 120 -2.32 21.60 13.99
CA GLY A 120 -2.86 20.49 14.78
C GLY A 120 -4.14 19.86 14.21
N GLY A 121 -5.06 20.68 13.69
CA GLY A 121 -6.31 20.20 13.08
C GLY A 121 -6.11 19.33 11.82
N GLN A 122 -5.02 19.52 11.07
CA GLN A 122 -4.74 18.75 9.86
C GLN A 122 -3.88 17.51 10.12
N LYS A 123 -3.18 17.41 11.26
CA LYS A 123 -2.31 16.26 11.57
C LYS A 123 -3.02 14.90 11.47
N PRO A 124 -4.23 14.71 12.02
CA PRO A 124 -4.94 13.42 11.91
C PRO A 124 -5.20 12.99 10.47
N LEU A 125 -5.45 13.93 9.56
CA LEU A 125 -5.68 13.65 8.14
C LEU A 125 -4.41 13.11 7.47
N TYR A 126 -3.27 13.76 7.67
CA TYR A 126 -2.01 13.33 7.07
C TYR A 126 -1.46 12.04 7.69
N ARG A 127 -1.71 11.83 9.00
CA ARG A 127 -1.48 10.53 9.63
C ARG A 127 -2.30 9.43 8.95
N ALA A 128 -3.58 9.70 8.67
CA ALA A 128 -4.44 8.73 7.99
C ALA A 128 -3.95 8.40 6.57
N PHE A 129 -3.44 9.40 5.83
CA PHE A 129 -2.80 9.14 4.53
C PHE A 129 -1.52 8.30 4.65
N ALA A 130 -0.70 8.57 5.66
CA ALA A 130 0.49 7.75 5.92
C ALA A 130 0.11 6.30 6.28
N ASP A 131 -0.88 6.11 7.17
CA ASP A 131 -1.38 4.79 7.56
C ASP A 131 -2.05 4.06 6.37
N LEU A 132 -2.75 4.79 5.49
CA LEU A 132 -3.30 4.24 4.26
C LEU A 132 -2.17 3.67 3.39
N ALA A 133 -1.14 4.47 3.11
CA ALA A 133 0.01 4.05 2.32
C ALA A 133 0.74 2.85 2.94
N ASP A 134 1.05 2.90 4.25
CA ASP A 134 1.64 1.74 4.96
C ASP A 134 0.76 0.50 4.86
N GLY A 135 -0.57 0.65 4.99
CA GLY A 135 -1.52 -0.45 4.92
C GLY A 135 -1.47 -1.19 3.58
N TYR A 136 -1.38 -0.46 2.47
CA TYR A 136 -1.23 -1.06 1.15
C TYR A 136 0.18 -1.61 0.89
N ASP A 137 1.24 -1.01 1.44
CA ASP A 137 2.60 -1.60 1.41
C ASP A 137 2.63 -2.97 2.09
N LEU A 138 2.08 -3.03 3.31
CA LEU A 138 1.97 -4.26 4.08
C LEU A 138 1.13 -5.31 3.35
N TRP A 139 0.07 -4.89 2.67
CA TRP A 139 -0.75 -5.78 1.87
C TRP A 139 0.02 -6.36 0.67
N GLU A 140 0.78 -5.56 -0.07
CA GLU A 140 1.60 -6.08 -1.18
C GLU A 140 2.65 -7.11 -0.74
N ARG A 141 3.00 -7.10 0.55
CA ARG A 141 3.92 -8.05 1.20
C ARG A 141 3.20 -9.17 1.94
N PHE A 142 1.89 -9.30 1.78
CA PHE A 142 1.04 -10.31 2.41
C PHE A 142 0.98 -10.25 3.95
N HIS A 143 1.32 -9.12 4.56
CA HIS A 143 1.16 -8.90 6.00
C HIS A 143 -0.28 -8.48 6.36
N TYR A 144 -1.24 -9.36 6.03
CA TYR A 144 -2.68 -9.05 6.03
C TYR A 144 -3.22 -8.45 7.32
N ARG A 145 -2.81 -8.97 8.49
CA ARG A 145 -3.29 -8.46 9.78
C ARG A 145 -2.83 -7.02 10.02
N GLN A 146 -1.56 -6.73 9.74
CA GLN A 146 -1.01 -5.38 9.93
C GLN A 146 -1.62 -4.40 8.92
N ALA A 147 -1.79 -4.83 7.67
CA ALA A 147 -2.49 -4.08 6.64
C ALA A 147 -3.93 -3.72 7.05
N TRP A 148 -4.68 -4.71 7.58
CA TRP A 148 -6.05 -4.51 8.02
C TRP A 148 -6.17 -3.47 9.15
N GLU A 149 -5.33 -3.55 10.18
CA GLU A 149 -5.37 -2.59 11.30
C GLU A 149 -5.04 -1.16 10.84
N LYS A 150 -4.08 -1.02 9.91
CA LYS A 150 -3.74 0.27 9.29
C LYS A 150 -4.91 0.84 8.48
N LEU A 151 -5.49 0.05 7.58
CA LEU A 151 -6.63 0.50 6.76
C LEU A 151 -7.85 0.82 7.62
N LYS A 152 -8.15 0.01 8.65
CA LYS A 152 -9.24 0.25 9.59
C LYS A 152 -9.09 1.58 10.33
N THR A 153 -7.87 1.90 10.76
CA THR A 153 -7.58 3.17 11.43
C THR A 153 -7.71 4.36 10.46
N ALA A 154 -7.16 4.23 9.25
CA ALA A 154 -7.25 5.25 8.22
C ALA A 154 -8.71 5.53 7.80
N VAL A 155 -9.54 4.50 7.63
CA VAL A 155 -10.98 4.65 7.31
C VAL A 155 -11.68 5.52 8.33
N LYS A 156 -11.53 5.24 9.63
CA LYS A 156 -12.17 6.04 10.69
C LYS A 156 -11.75 7.50 10.64
N ALA A 157 -10.46 7.76 10.44
CA ALA A 157 -9.93 9.11 10.35
C ALA A 157 -10.44 9.85 9.10
N PHE A 158 -10.55 9.17 7.96
CA PHE A 158 -11.10 9.76 6.74
C PHE A 158 -12.61 10.00 6.82
N GLU A 159 -13.38 9.15 7.49
CA GLU A 159 -14.79 9.40 7.78
C GLU A 159 -14.96 10.70 8.57
N MET A 160 -14.19 10.86 9.64
CA MET A 160 -14.18 12.11 10.41
C MET A 160 -13.77 13.29 9.54
N ALA A 161 -12.66 13.18 8.79
CA ALA A 161 -12.22 14.27 7.91
C ALA A 161 -13.28 14.64 6.87
N SER A 162 -14.03 13.68 6.32
CA SER A 162 -15.08 13.95 5.33
C SER A 162 -16.25 14.79 5.90
N LEU A 163 -16.46 14.77 7.22
CA LEU A 163 -17.50 15.57 7.90
C LEU A 163 -17.02 16.98 8.26
N TRP A 164 -15.72 17.18 8.49
CA TRP A 164 -15.15 18.42 9.02
C TRP A 164 -14.28 19.18 8.01
N GLY A 165 -14.54 19.02 6.71
CA GLY A 165 -13.88 19.81 5.66
C GLY A 165 -12.57 19.21 5.12
N GLY A 166 -12.47 17.89 5.04
CA GLY A 166 -11.39 17.18 4.35
C GLY A 166 -11.29 17.55 2.85
N PRO A 167 -10.21 17.13 2.17
CA PRO A 167 -9.95 17.54 0.80
C PRO A 167 -11.06 17.11 -0.17
N PRO A 168 -11.34 17.90 -1.22
CA PRO A 168 -12.27 17.53 -2.27
C PRO A 168 -11.95 16.14 -2.83
N GLY A 169 -12.97 15.31 -3.03
CA GLY A 169 -12.81 13.94 -3.53
C GLY A 169 -12.56 12.87 -2.45
N LEU A 170 -12.32 13.23 -1.18
CA LEU A 170 -12.09 12.22 -0.14
C LEU A 170 -13.29 11.27 0.00
N THR A 171 -14.51 11.82 -0.06
CA THR A 171 -15.76 11.07 0.06
C THR A 171 -15.94 10.03 -1.04
N SER A 172 -15.42 10.27 -2.26
CA SER A 172 -15.54 9.31 -3.36
C SER A 172 -14.57 8.13 -3.23
N LEU A 173 -13.47 8.29 -2.49
CA LEU A 173 -12.47 7.24 -2.26
C LEU A 173 -12.82 6.32 -1.09
N LEU A 174 -13.53 6.85 -0.09
CA LEU A 174 -13.93 6.13 1.12
C LEU A 174 -14.57 4.75 0.84
N PRO A 175 -15.53 4.60 -0.11
CA PRO A 175 -16.11 3.30 -0.42
C PRO A 175 -15.09 2.25 -0.87
N ALA A 176 -14.12 2.64 -1.72
CA ALA A 176 -13.10 1.71 -2.20
C ALA A 176 -12.17 1.25 -1.05
N ILE A 177 -11.75 2.18 -0.19
CA ILE A 177 -10.91 1.87 0.97
C ILE A 177 -11.67 0.97 1.97
N LYS A 178 -12.96 1.22 2.20
CA LYS A 178 -13.82 0.37 3.05
C LYS A 178 -13.99 -1.03 2.49
N THR A 179 -14.25 -1.17 1.19
CA THR A 179 -14.32 -2.48 0.53
C THR A 179 -13.04 -3.28 0.75
N ASN A 180 -11.89 -2.63 0.60
CA ASN A 180 -10.58 -3.24 0.82
C ASN A 180 -10.33 -3.61 2.29
N ALA A 181 -10.68 -2.74 3.24
CA ALA A 181 -10.60 -3.05 4.66
C ALA A 181 -11.50 -4.25 5.03
N GLY A 182 -12.71 -4.33 4.47
CA GLY A 182 -13.63 -5.45 4.67
C GLY A 182 -13.17 -6.76 4.01
N PHE A 183 -12.49 -6.68 2.86
CA PHE A 183 -11.83 -7.84 2.25
C PHE A 183 -10.74 -8.40 3.18
N LEU A 184 -9.86 -7.53 3.68
CA LEU A 184 -8.80 -7.92 4.61
C LEU A 184 -9.36 -8.44 5.94
N GLU A 185 -10.43 -7.85 6.45
CA GLU A 185 -11.12 -8.34 7.65
C GLU A 185 -11.54 -9.80 7.49
N LYS A 186 -12.26 -10.12 6.41
CA LYS A 186 -12.68 -11.50 6.11
C LYS A 186 -11.49 -12.45 6.04
N LEU A 187 -10.42 -12.03 5.38
CA LEU A 187 -9.21 -12.84 5.23
C LEU A 187 -8.46 -13.05 6.57
N VAL A 188 -8.38 -12.02 7.41
CA VAL A 188 -7.65 -12.06 8.69
C VAL A 188 -8.40 -12.85 9.74
N LEU A 189 -9.73 -12.71 9.78
CA LEU A 189 -10.60 -13.37 10.75
C LEU A 189 -10.97 -14.81 10.38
N ASP A 190 -10.72 -15.24 9.14
CA ASP A 190 -10.87 -16.64 8.72
C ASP A 190 -9.94 -17.55 9.55
N PRO A 191 -10.49 -18.45 10.39
CA PRO A 191 -9.70 -19.36 11.20
C PRO A 191 -9.23 -20.60 10.41
N ALA A 192 -9.71 -20.79 9.18
CA ALA A 192 -9.36 -21.95 8.37
C ALA A 192 -7.85 -21.95 8.03
N PRO A 193 -7.22 -23.14 8.01
CA PRO A 193 -5.81 -23.26 7.63
C PRO A 193 -5.59 -22.91 6.15
N VAL A 194 -6.58 -23.18 5.29
CA VAL A 194 -6.63 -22.67 3.91
C VAL A 194 -7.66 -21.54 3.85
N LYS A 195 -7.18 -20.31 3.73
CA LYS A 195 -8.02 -19.12 3.74
C LYS A 195 -8.77 -18.95 2.42
N ASP A 196 -10.09 -18.80 2.47
CA ASP A 196 -10.94 -18.79 1.27
C ASP A 196 -10.58 -17.62 0.31
N MET A 197 -10.26 -16.46 0.88
CA MET A 197 -9.99 -15.23 0.12
C MET A 197 -8.53 -15.09 -0.34
N GLN A 198 -7.59 -15.93 0.14
CA GLN A 198 -6.17 -15.75 -0.16
C GLN A 198 -5.84 -16.02 -1.64
N ALA A 199 -6.47 -17.03 -2.24
CA ALA A 199 -6.29 -17.32 -3.67
C ALA A 199 -6.72 -16.14 -4.56
N HIS A 200 -7.79 -15.45 -4.17
CA HIS A 200 -8.29 -14.26 -4.84
C HIS A 200 -7.31 -13.08 -4.71
N ASP A 201 -6.75 -12.87 -3.50
CA ASP A 201 -5.74 -11.83 -3.31
C ASP A 201 -4.46 -12.11 -4.11
N LEU A 202 -4.00 -13.36 -4.17
CA LEU A 202 -2.84 -13.74 -5.00
C LEU A 202 -3.09 -13.48 -6.48
N LEU A 203 -4.30 -13.78 -6.98
CA LEU A 203 -4.67 -13.46 -8.36
C LEU A 203 -4.69 -11.95 -8.61
N ALA A 204 -5.26 -11.20 -7.68
CA ALA A 204 -5.26 -9.75 -7.74
C ALA A 204 -3.83 -9.19 -7.69
N HIS A 205 -2.95 -9.74 -6.85
CA HIS A 205 -1.54 -9.37 -6.78
C HIS A 205 -0.83 -9.62 -8.11
N ALA A 206 -1.05 -10.78 -8.74
CA ALA A 206 -0.52 -11.07 -10.07
C ALA A 206 -0.99 -10.06 -11.12
N GLY A 207 -2.28 -9.71 -11.14
CA GLY A 207 -2.83 -8.69 -12.04
C GLY A 207 -2.23 -7.30 -11.76
N ARG A 208 -2.08 -6.92 -10.49
CA ARG A 208 -1.46 -5.66 -10.07
C ARG A 208 0.01 -5.54 -10.54
N ARG A 209 0.77 -6.65 -10.50
CA ARG A 209 2.14 -6.73 -11.03
C ARG A 209 2.17 -6.62 -12.55
N LEU A 210 1.33 -7.39 -13.24
CA LEU A 210 1.30 -7.47 -14.70
C LEU A 210 0.82 -6.16 -15.35
N HIS A 211 -0.35 -5.66 -14.94
CA HIS A 211 -1.00 -4.52 -15.58
C HIS A 211 -0.55 -3.18 -15.02
N GLY A 212 -0.19 -3.13 -13.74
CA GLY A 212 0.16 -1.89 -13.06
C GLY A 212 1.65 -1.58 -13.07
N LEU A 213 2.49 -2.59 -12.81
CA LEU A 213 3.95 -2.41 -12.73
C LEU A 213 4.69 -2.90 -13.98
N HIS A 214 3.99 -3.56 -14.91
CA HIS A 214 4.59 -4.23 -16.06
C HIS A 214 5.72 -5.21 -15.67
N ASP A 215 5.59 -5.81 -14.48
CA ASP A 215 6.55 -6.73 -13.87
C ASP A 215 6.13 -8.18 -14.16
N SER A 216 6.47 -8.65 -15.36
CA SER A 216 6.02 -9.94 -15.88
C SER A 216 6.59 -11.13 -15.10
N GLU A 217 7.84 -11.03 -14.63
CA GLU A 217 8.52 -12.07 -13.85
C GLU A 217 7.80 -12.31 -12.52
N SER A 218 7.64 -11.27 -11.70
CA SER A 218 6.95 -11.41 -10.41
C SER A 218 5.48 -11.77 -10.60
N ALA A 219 4.84 -11.26 -11.65
CA ALA A 219 3.46 -11.62 -11.99
C ALA A 219 3.33 -13.11 -12.30
N MET A 220 4.25 -13.70 -13.07
CA MET A 220 4.23 -15.13 -13.40
C MET A 220 4.34 -16.00 -12.13
N VAL A 221 5.28 -15.68 -11.24
CA VAL A 221 5.46 -16.40 -9.96
C VAL A 221 4.19 -16.30 -9.09
N ALA A 222 3.65 -15.09 -8.94
CA ALA A 222 2.42 -14.88 -8.18
C ALA A 222 1.22 -15.61 -8.78
N LEU A 223 1.15 -15.69 -10.12
CA LEU A 223 0.06 -16.34 -10.83
C LEU A 223 0.10 -17.87 -10.69
N LEU A 224 1.29 -18.48 -10.74
CA LEU A 224 1.44 -19.91 -10.42
C LEU A 224 1.03 -20.20 -8.98
N ARG A 225 1.44 -19.36 -8.03
CA ARG A 225 1.03 -19.49 -6.63
C ARG A 225 -0.48 -19.31 -6.46
N SER A 226 -1.09 -18.39 -7.19
CA SER A 226 -2.54 -18.21 -7.21
C SER A 226 -3.27 -19.44 -7.75
N LEU A 227 -2.84 -19.96 -8.90
CA LEU A 227 -3.39 -21.18 -9.50
C LEU A 227 -3.34 -22.36 -8.52
N GLU A 228 -2.20 -22.55 -7.85
CA GLU A 228 -2.08 -23.56 -6.80
C GLU A 228 -3.02 -23.29 -5.63
N ALA A 229 -3.07 -22.05 -5.13
CA ALA A 229 -3.92 -21.69 -4.00
C ALA A 229 -5.41 -21.95 -4.29
N PHE A 230 -5.88 -21.81 -5.53
CA PHE A 230 -7.24 -22.20 -5.92
C PHE A 230 -7.47 -23.71 -5.81
N ALA A 231 -6.52 -24.53 -6.28
CA ALA A 231 -6.61 -25.98 -6.13
C ALA A 231 -6.60 -26.40 -4.64
N GLN A 232 -5.68 -25.84 -3.85
CA GLN A 232 -5.58 -26.06 -2.41
C GLN A 232 -6.88 -25.70 -1.69
N ARG A 233 -7.45 -24.54 -2.02
CA ARG A 233 -8.76 -24.09 -1.50
C ARG A 233 -9.86 -25.08 -1.85
N GLN A 234 -9.96 -25.50 -3.10
CA GLN A 234 -11.01 -26.42 -3.54
C GLN A 234 -10.88 -27.79 -2.88
N LEU A 235 -9.67 -28.36 -2.85
CA LEU A 235 -9.36 -29.63 -2.18
C LEU A 235 -9.69 -29.59 -0.69
N PHE A 236 -9.31 -28.51 -0.01
CA PHE A 236 -9.58 -28.37 1.41
C PHE A 236 -11.07 -28.18 1.69
N LYS A 237 -11.72 -27.24 1.01
CA LYS A 237 -13.11 -26.87 1.28
C LYS A 237 -14.09 -28.01 0.99
N GLN A 238 -13.93 -28.69 -0.14
CA GLN A 238 -14.86 -29.71 -0.59
C GLN A 238 -14.51 -31.11 -0.09
N TYR A 239 -13.22 -31.41 0.08
CA TYR A 239 -12.74 -32.77 0.35
C TYR A 239 -11.92 -32.90 1.65
N GLN A 240 -11.69 -31.81 2.38
CA GLN A 240 -10.87 -31.78 3.61
C GLN A 240 -9.44 -32.31 3.41
N ILE A 241 -8.92 -32.22 2.18
CA ILE A 241 -7.56 -32.62 1.84
C ILE A 241 -6.61 -31.44 2.06
N LYS A 242 -5.60 -31.64 2.91
CA LYS A 242 -4.50 -30.69 3.11
C LYS A 242 -3.35 -31.09 2.20
N THR A 243 -3.05 -30.28 1.19
CA THR A 243 -2.05 -30.64 0.16
C THR A 243 -0.62 -30.76 0.67
N TRP A 244 -0.35 -30.30 1.90
CA TRP A 244 0.98 -30.34 2.53
C TRP A 244 1.09 -31.37 3.67
N ASP A 245 0.01 -32.12 3.95
CA ASP A 245 -0.07 -33.10 5.04
C ASP A 245 -1.22 -34.08 4.77
N LEU A 246 -1.12 -34.79 3.64
CA LEU A 246 -2.17 -35.73 3.21
C LEU A 246 -1.78 -37.18 3.52
N GLN A 247 -2.79 -38.02 3.69
CA GLN A 247 -2.62 -39.48 3.70
C GLN A 247 -2.90 -40.01 2.28
N PRO A 248 -2.07 -40.91 1.72
CA PRO A 248 -2.25 -41.44 0.37
C PRO A 248 -3.67 -41.99 0.12
N GLU A 249 -4.30 -42.54 1.14
CA GLU A 249 -5.66 -43.11 1.10
C GLU A 249 -6.74 -42.07 0.83
N GLN A 250 -6.47 -40.78 1.05
CA GLN A 250 -7.39 -39.68 0.71
C GLN A 250 -7.41 -39.38 -0.79
N LEU A 251 -6.47 -39.92 -1.57
CA LEU A 251 -6.36 -39.68 -3.00
C LEU A 251 -7.15 -40.73 -3.81
N PRO A 252 -7.58 -40.37 -5.04
CA PRO A 252 -8.06 -41.35 -6.01
C PRO A 252 -7.07 -42.50 -6.20
N GLN A 253 -7.58 -43.73 -6.36
CA GLN A 253 -6.77 -44.96 -6.41
C GLN A 253 -5.59 -44.87 -7.39
N ALA A 254 -5.79 -44.24 -8.55
CA ALA A 254 -4.77 -44.06 -9.58
C ALA A 254 -3.55 -43.21 -9.14
N LEU A 255 -3.66 -42.42 -8.07
CA LEU A 255 -2.59 -41.54 -7.57
C LEU A 255 -1.94 -42.05 -6.28
N GLN A 256 -2.50 -43.07 -5.63
CA GLN A 256 -2.02 -43.53 -4.33
C GLN A 256 -0.60 -44.08 -4.39
N GLU A 257 -0.30 -44.92 -5.38
CA GLU A 257 1.04 -45.52 -5.53
C GLU A 257 2.11 -44.47 -5.87
N VAL A 258 1.77 -43.52 -6.75
CA VAL A 258 2.66 -42.39 -7.09
C VAL A 258 2.90 -41.51 -5.87
N CYS A 259 1.88 -41.29 -5.05
CA CYS A 259 2.02 -40.54 -3.80
C CYS A 259 3.03 -41.22 -2.86
N ARG A 260 2.88 -42.52 -2.62
CA ARG A 260 3.78 -43.30 -1.74
C ARG A 260 5.22 -43.30 -2.23
N SER A 261 5.43 -43.33 -3.54
CA SER A 261 6.76 -43.47 -4.14
C SER A 261 7.47 -42.14 -4.43
N CYS A 262 6.74 -41.05 -4.66
CA CYS A 262 7.32 -39.81 -5.21
C CYS A 262 7.05 -38.54 -4.41
N TRP A 263 6.09 -38.53 -3.49
CA TRP A 263 5.62 -37.27 -2.85
C TRP A 263 5.88 -37.19 -1.35
N LEU A 264 6.64 -38.12 -0.81
CA LEU A 264 7.14 -38.03 0.56
C LEU A 264 8.27 -37.02 0.61
N GLU A 265 8.14 -36.01 1.47
CA GLU A 265 9.18 -35.00 1.66
C GLU A 265 10.16 -35.39 2.76
N ASP A 266 11.45 -35.33 2.42
CA ASP A 266 12.54 -35.69 3.34
C ASP A 266 12.66 -34.74 4.55
N LEU A 267 12.18 -33.49 4.41
CA LEU A 267 12.30 -32.44 5.42
C LEU A 267 11.45 -32.69 6.67
N ASP A 268 10.20 -33.12 6.49
CA ASP A 268 9.22 -33.25 7.57
C ASP A 268 8.51 -34.63 7.57
N GLY A 269 8.84 -35.51 6.63
CA GLY A 269 8.24 -36.83 6.50
C GLY A 269 6.78 -36.80 6.07
N LYS A 270 6.29 -35.68 5.52
CA LYS A 270 4.89 -35.53 5.09
C LYS A 270 4.74 -35.72 3.60
N TYR A 271 3.57 -36.21 3.18
CA TYR A 271 3.23 -36.25 1.77
C TYR A 271 2.74 -34.87 1.31
N LYS A 272 3.42 -34.29 0.30
CA LYS A 272 3.05 -33.00 -0.30
C LYS A 272 2.65 -33.18 -1.75
N LEU A 273 1.43 -32.75 -2.08
CA LEU A 273 0.84 -32.89 -3.40
C LEU A 273 1.35 -31.79 -4.35
N PRO A 274 2.09 -32.11 -5.42
CA PRO A 274 2.53 -31.10 -6.39
C PRO A 274 1.35 -30.47 -7.14
N LEU A 275 1.52 -29.25 -7.67
CA LEU A 275 0.47 -28.48 -8.37
C LEU A 275 -0.36 -29.31 -9.37
N GLN A 276 0.29 -30.01 -10.31
CA GLN A 276 -0.42 -30.82 -11.31
C GLN A 276 -1.20 -31.98 -10.67
N ALA A 277 -0.63 -32.58 -9.62
CA ALA A 277 -1.28 -33.66 -8.90
C ALA A 277 -2.50 -33.17 -8.12
N GLN A 278 -2.49 -31.93 -7.61
CA GLN A 278 -3.65 -31.31 -6.96
C GLN A 278 -4.85 -31.27 -7.93
N PHE A 279 -4.65 -30.83 -9.17
CA PHE A 279 -5.72 -30.82 -10.19
C PHE A 279 -6.13 -32.21 -10.67
N ARG A 280 -5.20 -33.16 -10.78
CA ARG A 280 -5.54 -34.56 -11.10
C ARG A 280 -6.36 -35.20 -9.99
N THR A 281 -6.04 -34.91 -8.73
CA THR A 281 -6.83 -35.34 -7.57
C THR A 281 -8.24 -34.77 -7.65
N LEU A 282 -8.39 -33.47 -7.88
CA LEU A 282 -9.71 -32.83 -8.09
C LEU A 282 -10.49 -33.53 -9.22
N ALA A 283 -9.86 -33.75 -10.38
CA ALA A 283 -10.51 -34.41 -11.51
C ALA A 283 -10.93 -35.86 -11.19
N GLY A 284 -10.06 -36.62 -10.51
CA GLY A 284 -10.34 -38.00 -10.08
C GLY A 284 -11.44 -38.09 -9.02
N LEU A 285 -11.69 -37.00 -8.28
CA LEU A 285 -12.81 -36.85 -7.34
C LEU A 285 -14.08 -36.29 -8.01
N GLY A 286 -14.07 -36.11 -9.34
CA GLY A 286 -15.20 -35.59 -10.11
C GLY A 286 -15.40 -34.07 -10.03
N ASP A 287 -14.43 -33.32 -9.51
CA ASP A 287 -14.52 -31.87 -9.35
C ASP A 287 -14.40 -31.15 -10.71
N GLN A 288 -15.26 -30.15 -10.92
CA GLN A 288 -15.31 -29.37 -12.16
C GLN A 288 -14.03 -28.58 -12.42
N MET A 289 -13.37 -28.05 -11.39
CA MET A 289 -12.13 -27.30 -11.52
C MET A 289 -10.99 -28.21 -12.02
N GLY A 290 -10.91 -29.42 -11.47
CA GLY A 290 -9.95 -30.44 -11.93
C GLY A 290 -10.22 -30.89 -13.37
N GLN A 291 -11.48 -31.16 -13.71
CA GLN A 291 -11.87 -31.52 -15.08
C GLN A 291 -11.58 -30.39 -16.08
N ALA A 292 -11.85 -29.14 -15.71
CA ALA A 292 -11.54 -27.98 -16.52
C ALA A 292 -10.02 -27.82 -16.72
N PHE A 293 -9.22 -28.01 -15.68
CA PHE A 293 -7.75 -28.00 -15.78
C PHE A 293 -7.25 -29.03 -16.80
N LEU A 294 -7.74 -30.28 -16.73
CA LEU A 294 -7.32 -31.32 -17.67
C LEU A 294 -7.72 -31.00 -19.11
N ARG A 295 -8.89 -30.39 -19.31
CA ARG A 295 -9.34 -29.94 -20.64
C ARG A 295 -8.48 -28.80 -21.19
N GLU A 296 -8.08 -27.86 -20.35
CA GLU A 296 -7.22 -26.71 -20.74
C GLU A 296 -5.72 -27.05 -20.73
N TRP A 297 -5.34 -28.27 -20.33
CA TRP A 297 -3.95 -28.71 -20.22
C TRP A 297 -3.10 -28.47 -21.48
N PRO A 298 -3.58 -28.72 -22.71
CA PRO A 298 -2.79 -28.42 -23.92
C PRO A 298 -2.41 -26.94 -24.04
N THR A 299 -3.29 -26.04 -23.58
CA THR A 299 -3.06 -24.59 -23.56
C THR A 299 -2.13 -24.20 -22.40
N MET A 300 -2.32 -24.80 -21.22
CA MET A 300 -1.54 -24.48 -20.02
C MET A 300 -0.12 -24.99 -20.07
N LYS A 301 0.10 -26.19 -20.62
CA LYS A 301 1.42 -26.84 -20.66
C LYS A 301 2.54 -25.91 -21.16
N PRO A 302 2.44 -25.27 -22.35
CA PRO A 302 3.50 -24.37 -22.81
C PRO A 302 3.66 -23.11 -21.94
N LEU A 303 2.62 -22.67 -21.23
CA LEU A 303 2.69 -21.51 -20.32
C LEU A 303 3.42 -21.86 -19.02
N LEU A 304 3.12 -23.03 -18.46
CA LEU A 304 3.83 -23.57 -17.30
C LEU A 304 5.29 -23.89 -17.64
N ASP A 305 5.53 -24.41 -18.84
CA ASP A 305 6.88 -24.64 -19.35
C ASP A 305 7.67 -23.33 -19.50
N ALA A 306 7.04 -22.28 -20.05
CA ALA A 306 7.66 -20.95 -20.11
C ALA A 306 7.96 -20.38 -18.71
N ALA A 307 7.09 -20.62 -17.72
CA ALA A 307 7.32 -20.20 -16.35
C ALA A 307 8.50 -20.95 -15.69
N ASN A 308 8.67 -22.24 -16.00
CA ASN A 308 9.82 -23.01 -15.53
C ASN A 308 11.14 -22.52 -16.14
N HIS A 309 11.14 -22.12 -17.42
CA HIS A 309 12.33 -21.58 -18.09
C HIS A 309 12.58 -20.09 -17.77
N ALA A 310 11.68 -19.43 -17.04
CA ALA A 310 11.79 -18.03 -16.66
C ALA A 310 12.96 -17.78 -15.70
N VAL A 311 13.44 -16.52 -15.64
CA VAL A 311 14.54 -16.10 -14.74
C VAL A 311 14.17 -16.31 -13.27
N LEU A 312 12.94 -15.97 -12.86
CA LEU A 312 12.46 -16.24 -11.49
C LEU A 312 11.88 -17.65 -11.30
N GLY A 313 12.00 -18.50 -12.32
CA GLY A 313 11.68 -19.93 -12.26
C GLY A 313 12.93 -20.77 -12.05
N HIS A 314 13.21 -21.67 -12.99
CA HIS A 314 14.36 -22.56 -13.00
C HIS A 314 15.26 -22.38 -14.23
N GLY A 315 14.99 -21.38 -15.07
CA GLY A 315 15.74 -21.13 -16.29
C GLY A 315 16.42 -19.77 -16.29
N PHE A 316 16.68 -19.27 -17.49
CA PHE A 316 17.52 -18.09 -17.72
C PHE A 316 16.92 -17.12 -18.75
N GLU A 317 15.69 -17.37 -19.20
CA GLU A 317 15.02 -16.54 -20.22
C GLU A 317 13.97 -15.64 -19.57
N PRO A 318 13.85 -14.36 -19.96
CA PRO A 318 12.80 -13.51 -19.43
C PRO A 318 11.42 -13.95 -19.92
N VAL A 319 10.45 -14.02 -19.02
CA VAL A 319 9.07 -14.35 -19.37
C VAL A 319 8.39 -13.19 -20.12
N LYS A 320 7.70 -13.52 -21.21
CA LYS A 320 6.97 -12.54 -22.02
C LYS A 320 5.62 -12.20 -21.40
N ALA A 321 5.27 -10.91 -21.37
CA ALA A 321 4.01 -10.42 -20.79
C ALA A 321 2.77 -11.11 -21.40
N GLU A 322 2.80 -11.43 -22.69
CA GLU A 322 1.70 -12.11 -23.37
C GLU A 322 1.48 -13.53 -22.83
N ARG A 323 2.55 -14.23 -22.43
CA ARG A 323 2.45 -15.56 -21.81
C ARG A 323 1.85 -15.48 -20.41
N VAL A 324 2.22 -14.45 -19.64
CA VAL A 324 1.63 -14.20 -18.32
C VAL A 324 0.14 -13.87 -18.46
N GLN A 325 -0.23 -13.02 -19.42
CA GLN A 325 -1.63 -12.67 -19.70
C GLN A 325 -2.45 -13.90 -20.11
N GLN A 326 -1.92 -14.73 -21.03
CA GLN A 326 -2.59 -15.97 -21.44
C GLN A 326 -2.85 -16.90 -20.25
N LEU A 327 -1.87 -17.04 -19.35
CA LEU A 327 -2.06 -17.84 -18.15
C LEU A 327 -3.08 -17.18 -17.21
N TYR A 328 -3.05 -15.85 -17.06
CA TYR A 328 -3.95 -15.10 -16.19
C TYR A 328 -5.41 -15.34 -16.58
N ASP A 329 -5.71 -15.26 -17.88
CA ASP A 329 -7.04 -15.50 -18.42
C ASP A 329 -7.51 -16.93 -18.18
N VAL A 330 -6.60 -17.91 -18.31
CA VAL A 330 -6.91 -19.31 -18.00
C VAL A 330 -7.20 -19.51 -16.51
N VAL A 331 -6.42 -18.90 -15.61
CA VAL A 331 -6.64 -18.98 -14.16
C VAL A 331 -7.98 -18.35 -13.77
N ILE A 332 -8.31 -17.18 -14.32
CA ILE A 332 -9.62 -16.51 -14.12
C ILE A 332 -10.77 -17.44 -14.50
N LYS A 333 -10.70 -18.03 -15.71
CA LYS A 333 -11.72 -18.96 -16.21
C LYS A 333 -11.83 -20.22 -15.35
N LEU A 334 -10.69 -20.80 -14.98
CA LEU A 334 -10.63 -22.04 -14.22
C LEU A 334 -11.12 -21.86 -12.77
N ALA A 335 -10.77 -20.74 -12.14
CA ALA A 335 -11.20 -20.40 -10.80
C ALA A 335 -12.68 -19.99 -10.74
N GLY A 336 -13.31 -19.69 -11.90
CA GLY A 336 -14.68 -19.18 -11.97
C GLY A 336 -14.83 -17.81 -11.30
N VAL A 337 -13.76 -17.01 -11.30
CA VAL A 337 -13.71 -15.71 -10.63
C VAL A 337 -13.95 -14.60 -11.65
N SER A 338 -14.74 -13.59 -11.28
CA SER A 338 -14.85 -12.36 -12.08
C SER A 338 -13.72 -11.41 -11.71
N GLU A 339 -13.02 -10.84 -12.68
CA GLU A 339 -11.97 -9.85 -12.43
C GLU A 339 -12.49 -8.63 -11.64
N ALA A 340 -13.76 -8.26 -11.83
CA ALA A 340 -14.40 -7.17 -11.09
C ALA A 340 -14.58 -7.48 -9.59
N SER A 341 -14.54 -8.77 -9.21
CA SER A 341 -14.67 -9.20 -7.81
C SER A 341 -13.34 -9.23 -7.04
N LEU A 342 -12.21 -9.11 -7.75
CA LEU A 342 -10.88 -9.10 -7.14
C LEU A 342 -10.61 -7.76 -6.44
N PRO A 343 -9.90 -7.75 -5.30
CA PRO A 343 -9.55 -6.51 -4.60
C PRO A 343 -8.69 -5.61 -5.50
N LYS A 344 -9.16 -4.37 -5.70
CA LYS A 344 -8.46 -3.33 -6.46
C LYS A 344 -7.99 -2.24 -5.52
N PHE A 345 -6.76 -1.80 -5.70
CA PHE A 345 -6.25 -0.68 -4.92
C PHE A 345 -6.84 0.63 -5.48
N PRO A 346 -7.22 1.58 -4.62
CA PRO A 346 -7.81 2.84 -5.05
C PRO A 346 -6.77 3.67 -5.80
N ILE A 347 -7.25 4.59 -6.65
CA ILE A 347 -6.45 5.67 -7.22
C ILE A 347 -6.83 6.94 -6.47
N LEU A 348 -5.86 7.60 -5.85
CA LEU A 348 -6.06 8.82 -5.08
C LEU A 348 -6.03 10.03 -6.04
N HIS A 349 -7.14 10.75 -6.10
CA HIS A 349 -7.28 11.98 -6.90
C HIS A 349 -7.64 13.17 -5.98
N LEU A 350 -6.73 13.51 -5.04
CA LEU A 350 -6.96 14.47 -3.94
C LEU A 350 -5.96 15.63 -3.87
#